data_AF-A0A930UBH2-F1
#
_entry.id   AF-A0A930UBH2-F1
#
_cell.length_a   1.000
_cell.length_b   1.000
_cell.length_c   1.000
_cell.angle_alpha   90.00
_cell.angle_beta   90.00
_cell.angle_gamma   90.00
#
_symmetry.space_group_name_H-M   'P 1'
#
loop_
_entity.id
_entity.type
_entity.pdbx_description
1 polymer ?
#
loop_
_entity_poly.entity_id
_entity_poly.type
_entity_poly.pdbx_seq_one_letter_code
_entity_poly.pdbx_strand_id
1 'polypeptide(L)'
;MNKIDFSTKRINWTIVLISVLLMLVVLNFPFRANRFGDATFHVESKNLALYLKGEVAADKVMITKAPGPILFYTPVYLLAAVDANDDRLWVYAVVFTFIIGMISLLLIFRIGTTFFSKEVGLLSVLLFFAFPIHCYYSLGILAEMPAFFSLALAIYGWSIAFEDPDKKKGWILLSLGMWLLILNRPNAILLLGVLFLVIVYSFFKNKTFYATYGKKLSFTFLTVLILGMGTLQLARSINGNESGGSQESYFYYVAHIGRFQFREEPTDLRFWESDNRPDSKDYQSWIRSGGELDAVMAKTKRTYNTVYSHFIIGDMLEHPFWTARQFVIRCFYGHINIISKVQPDQFDLGPFKGSLGYWTFLFIINSINLLVLVGAVLFLYHEKNLIQYWIFWGISVALLIFHGLTYMEPRYMFPSKVALYSMSAAGLYRIPLIKKIIDKISIHVFPIAKPVR
;
A
#
# COMPACT_ATOMS: atom_id res chain seq x y z
N MET A 1 32.52 0.29 1.53
CA MET A 1 31.86 -0.70 2.41
C MET A 1 32.55 -2.03 2.24
N ASN A 2 33.14 -2.58 3.30
CA ASN A 2 33.73 -3.93 3.27
C ASN A 2 32.60 -4.97 3.10
N LYS A 3 32.67 -5.78 2.05
CA LYS A 3 31.78 -6.95 1.86
C LYS A 3 32.17 -8.02 2.87
N ILE A 4 31.63 -7.92 4.08
CA ILE A 4 31.57 -9.08 4.97
C ILE A 4 30.48 -9.98 4.38
N ASP A 5 30.88 -11.09 3.77
CA ASP A 5 29.93 -12.07 3.24
C ASP A 5 29.36 -12.88 4.42
N PHE A 6 28.13 -12.56 4.82
CA PHE A 6 27.40 -13.30 5.86
C PHE A 6 26.35 -14.18 5.22
N SER A 7 26.20 -15.40 5.74
CA SER A 7 25.19 -16.32 5.23
C SER A 7 23.77 -15.78 5.49
N THR A 8 23.07 -15.39 4.43
CA THR A 8 21.66 -14.99 4.50
C THR A 8 20.70 -16.18 4.61
N LYS A 9 21.21 -17.41 4.53
CA LYS A 9 20.38 -18.63 4.53
C LYS A 9 19.53 -18.74 5.80
N ARG A 10 20.13 -18.48 6.98
CA ARG A 10 19.41 -18.58 8.27
C ARG A 10 18.27 -17.56 8.35
N ILE A 11 18.55 -16.28 8.09
CA ILE A 11 17.51 -15.25 8.15
C ILE A 11 16.40 -15.50 7.14
N ASN A 12 16.70 -15.97 5.92
CA ASN A 12 15.67 -16.28 4.94
C ASN A 12 14.73 -17.38 5.44
N TRP A 13 15.26 -18.46 6.02
CA TRP A 13 14.45 -19.52 6.64
C TRP A 13 13.67 -19.03 7.84
N THR A 14 14.28 -18.19 8.69
CA THR A 14 13.59 -17.57 9.83
C THR A 14 12.42 -16.71 9.36
N ILE A 15 12.59 -15.92 8.29
CA ILE A 15 11.54 -15.10 7.71
C ILE A 15 10.36 -15.99 7.26
N VAL A 16 10.65 -17.05 6.52
CA VAL A 16 9.63 -18.00 6.04
C VAL A 16 8.90 -18.66 7.22
N LEU A 17 9.65 -19.21 8.19
CA LEU A 17 9.09 -19.91 9.34
C LEU A 17 8.18 -18.99 10.17
N ILE A 18 8.67 -17.80 10.52
CA ILE A 18 7.88 -16.85 11.32
C ILE A 18 6.66 -16.38 10.52
N SER A 19 6.77 -16.15 9.21
CA SER A 19 5.62 -15.77 8.38
C SER A 19 4.53 -16.86 8.38
N VAL A 20 4.91 -18.14 8.31
CA VAL A 20 3.96 -19.27 8.39
C VAL A 20 3.28 -19.30 9.75
N LEU A 21 4.04 -19.17 10.84
CA LEU A 21 3.47 -19.14 12.19
C LEU A 21 2.52 -17.95 12.39
N LEU A 22 2.89 -16.77 11.90
CA LEU A 22 2.05 -15.57 11.97
C LEU A 22 0.77 -15.73 11.15
N MET A 23 0.84 -16.34 9.96
CA MET A 23 -0.36 -16.62 9.17
C MET A 23 -1.32 -17.54 9.93
N LEU A 24 -0.81 -18.60 10.58
CA LEU A 24 -1.64 -19.47 11.42
C LEU A 24 -2.29 -18.70 12.57
N VAL A 25 -1.57 -17.78 13.21
CA VAL A 25 -2.14 -16.91 14.26
C VAL A 25 -3.24 -16.00 13.70
N VAL A 26 -2.99 -15.35 12.56
CA VAL A 26 -3.94 -14.40 11.95
C VAL A 26 -5.20 -15.09 11.42
N LEU A 27 -5.10 -16.33 10.95
CA LEU A 27 -6.26 -17.14 10.57
C LEU A 27 -7.23 -17.39 11.74
N ASN A 28 -6.73 -17.30 12.98
CA ASN A 28 -7.50 -17.48 14.21
C ASN A 28 -7.96 -16.14 14.83
N PHE A 29 -7.78 -15.00 14.15
CA PHE A 29 -8.29 -13.72 14.66
C PHE A 29 -9.82 -13.68 14.70
N PRO A 30 -10.42 -13.02 15.71
CA PRO A 30 -11.88 -12.92 15.84
C PRO A 30 -12.52 -12.03 14.77
N PHE A 31 -11.74 -11.12 14.17
CA PHE A 31 -12.18 -10.23 13.08
C PHE A 31 -11.72 -10.80 11.73
N ARG A 32 -12.56 -11.56 11.04
CA ARG A 32 -12.20 -12.16 9.75
C ARG A 32 -12.02 -11.08 8.66
N ALA A 33 -10.97 -11.25 7.85
CA ALA A 33 -10.83 -10.49 6.62
C ALA A 33 -12.06 -10.73 5.71
N ASN A 34 -12.46 -9.72 4.94
CA ASN A 34 -13.50 -9.93 3.94
C ASN A 34 -12.87 -10.78 2.84
N ARG A 35 -13.33 -12.03 2.66
CA ARG A 35 -12.73 -13.00 1.73
C ARG A 35 -12.60 -12.44 0.33
N PHE A 36 -13.68 -11.82 -0.15
CA PHE A 36 -13.75 -11.18 -1.45
C PHE A 36 -13.55 -9.68 -1.36
N GLY A 37 -12.90 -9.17 -0.30
CA GLY A 37 -12.42 -7.79 -0.12
C GLY A 37 -13.14 -6.76 -0.99
N ASP A 38 -12.59 -6.57 -2.18
CA ASP A 38 -13.27 -5.92 -3.30
C ASP A 38 -13.79 -6.97 -4.30
N ALA A 39 -15.11 -7.24 -4.26
CA ALA A 39 -15.72 -8.34 -5.00
C ALA A 39 -15.51 -8.20 -6.52
N THR A 40 -15.35 -6.97 -7.01
CA THR A 40 -15.05 -6.67 -8.41
C THR A 40 -13.77 -7.34 -8.86
N PHE A 41 -12.68 -7.27 -8.08
CA PHE A 41 -11.41 -7.90 -8.46
C PHE A 41 -11.54 -9.42 -8.55
N HIS A 42 -12.29 -10.04 -7.65
CA HIS A 42 -12.53 -11.49 -7.73
C HIS A 42 -13.29 -11.87 -9.00
N VAL A 43 -14.41 -11.21 -9.27
CA VAL A 43 -15.28 -11.50 -10.42
C VAL A 43 -14.55 -11.25 -11.75
N GLU A 44 -13.87 -10.12 -11.89
CA GLU A 44 -13.15 -9.77 -13.12
C GLU A 44 -11.95 -10.69 -13.36
N SER A 45 -11.19 -11.06 -12.32
CA SER A 45 -10.11 -12.04 -12.45
C SER A 45 -10.61 -13.43 -12.86
N LYS A 46 -11.75 -13.85 -12.29
CA LYS A 46 -12.38 -15.13 -12.61
C LYS A 46 -12.85 -15.16 -14.07
N ASN A 47 -13.56 -14.12 -14.51
CA ASN A 47 -14.03 -14.01 -15.89
C ASN A 47 -12.87 -13.98 -16.89
N LEU A 48 -11.81 -13.21 -16.59
CA LEU A 48 -10.61 -13.19 -17.45
C LEU A 48 -9.93 -14.56 -17.50
N ALA A 49 -9.85 -15.28 -16.37
CA ALA A 49 -9.27 -16.63 -16.35
C ALA A 49 -10.11 -17.63 -17.14
N LEU A 50 -11.45 -17.58 -17.03
CA LEU A 50 -12.35 -18.45 -17.81
C LEU A 50 -12.31 -18.10 -19.30
N TYR A 51 -12.20 -16.82 -19.66
CA TYR A 51 -12.07 -16.38 -21.05
C TYR A 51 -10.79 -16.95 -21.69
N LEU A 52 -9.67 -16.86 -20.99
CA LEU A 52 -8.39 -17.42 -21.44
C LEU A 52 -8.41 -18.96 -21.54
N LYS A 53 -9.33 -19.62 -20.85
CA LYS A 53 -9.59 -21.07 -20.98
C LYS A 53 -10.57 -21.41 -22.11
N GLY A 54 -11.21 -20.42 -22.73
CA GLY A 54 -12.22 -20.62 -23.78
C GLY A 54 -13.65 -20.89 -23.27
N GLU A 55 -13.91 -20.63 -21.99
CA GLU A 55 -15.17 -21.03 -21.32
C GLU A 55 -16.23 -19.92 -21.28
N VAL A 56 -15.82 -18.65 -21.43
CA VAL A 56 -16.73 -17.51 -21.51
C VAL A 56 -16.36 -16.62 -22.70
N ALA A 57 -17.35 -15.92 -23.24
CA ALA A 57 -17.16 -15.00 -24.34
C ALA A 57 -16.47 -13.69 -23.90
N ALA A 58 -15.88 -12.97 -24.87
CA ALA A 58 -15.09 -11.76 -24.62
C ALA A 58 -15.91 -10.62 -23.97
N ASP A 59 -17.23 -10.59 -24.18
CA ASP A 59 -18.16 -9.61 -23.60
C ASP A 59 -18.26 -9.72 -22.06
N LYS A 60 -17.82 -10.84 -21.47
CA LYS A 60 -17.79 -11.03 -20.01
C LYS A 60 -16.51 -10.51 -19.35
N VAL A 61 -15.51 -10.13 -20.15
CA VAL A 61 -14.23 -9.61 -19.64
C VAL A 61 -14.34 -8.10 -19.47
N MET A 62 -14.27 -7.65 -18.21
CA MET A 62 -14.30 -6.24 -17.86
C MET A 62 -13.17 -5.91 -16.88
N ILE A 63 -12.75 -4.65 -16.89
CA ILE A 63 -11.76 -4.06 -15.99
C ILE A 63 -12.32 -2.72 -15.49
N THR A 64 -13.28 -2.76 -14.57
CA THR A 64 -14.00 -1.56 -14.13
C THR A 64 -13.21 -0.71 -13.14
N LYS A 65 -12.30 -1.32 -12.37
CA LYS A 65 -11.45 -0.65 -11.37
C LYS A 65 -9.99 -0.57 -11.83
N ALA A 66 -9.05 -0.88 -10.95
CA ALA A 66 -7.63 -0.92 -11.24
C ALA A 66 -7.30 -2.23 -11.98
N PRO A 67 -6.55 -2.21 -13.09
CA PRO A 67 -6.21 -3.41 -13.87
C PRO A 67 -5.23 -4.35 -13.14
N GLY A 68 -4.39 -3.80 -12.25
CA GLY A 68 -3.30 -4.54 -11.61
C GLY A 68 -3.75 -5.76 -10.81
N PRO A 69 -4.73 -5.65 -9.88
CA PRO A 69 -5.18 -6.79 -9.10
C PRO A 69 -5.79 -7.87 -9.98
N ILE A 70 -6.49 -7.48 -11.05
CA ILE A 70 -7.09 -8.43 -11.99
C ILE A 70 -6.01 -9.31 -12.62
N LEU A 71 -5.00 -8.66 -13.21
CA LEU A 71 -3.84 -9.31 -13.82
C LEU A 71 -2.98 -10.08 -12.80
N PHE A 72 -3.03 -9.69 -11.53
CA PHE A 72 -2.29 -10.34 -10.46
C PHE A 72 -2.93 -11.66 -10.01
N TYR A 73 -4.27 -11.72 -9.90
CA TYR A 73 -4.97 -12.92 -9.45
C TYR A 73 -5.30 -13.91 -10.59
N THR A 74 -5.52 -13.42 -11.82
CA THR A 74 -5.86 -14.26 -12.98
C THR A 74 -4.88 -15.43 -13.21
N PRO A 75 -3.54 -15.25 -13.17
CA PRO A 75 -2.60 -16.36 -13.38
C PRO A 75 -2.80 -17.53 -12.41
N VAL A 76 -3.23 -17.25 -11.18
CA VAL A 76 -3.48 -18.29 -10.18
C VAL A 76 -4.81 -18.97 -10.45
N TYR A 77 -5.82 -18.22 -10.89
CA TYR A 77 -7.13 -18.79 -11.25
C TYR A 77 -7.05 -19.65 -12.52
N LEU A 78 -6.07 -19.41 -13.40
CA LEU A 78 -5.77 -20.30 -14.51
C LEU A 78 -5.39 -21.71 -14.06
N LEU A 79 -4.80 -21.86 -12.86
CA LEU A 79 -4.42 -23.16 -12.30
C LEU A 79 -5.60 -23.95 -11.70
N ALA A 80 -6.71 -23.29 -11.40
CA ALA A 80 -7.91 -23.94 -10.87
C ALA A 80 -8.69 -24.66 -11.97
N ALA A 81 -9.50 -25.66 -11.62
CA ALA A 81 -10.44 -26.27 -12.56
C ALA A 81 -11.49 -25.24 -13.05
N VAL A 82 -12.08 -25.48 -14.22
CA VAL A 82 -13.09 -24.58 -14.82
C VAL A 82 -14.32 -24.45 -13.92
N ASP A 83 -14.72 -25.53 -13.26
CA ASP A 83 -15.86 -25.62 -12.35
C ASP A 83 -15.51 -25.27 -10.89
N ALA A 84 -14.32 -24.71 -10.63
CA ALA A 84 -13.91 -24.34 -9.29
C ALA A 84 -14.86 -23.29 -8.69
N ASN A 85 -15.44 -23.60 -7.53
CA ASN A 85 -16.24 -22.65 -6.77
C ASN A 85 -15.41 -21.50 -6.21
N ASP A 86 -16.09 -20.44 -5.76
CA ASP A 86 -15.43 -19.21 -5.29
C ASP A 86 -14.56 -19.44 -4.05
N ASP A 87 -14.92 -20.39 -3.19
CA ASP A 87 -14.11 -20.77 -2.03
C ASP A 87 -12.77 -21.40 -2.43
N ARG A 88 -12.76 -22.28 -3.46
CA ARG A 88 -11.51 -22.83 -4.00
C ARG A 88 -10.66 -21.72 -4.60
N LEU A 89 -11.23 -20.86 -5.44
CA LEU A 89 -10.52 -19.71 -6.03
C LEU A 89 -9.95 -18.78 -4.95
N TRP A 90 -10.70 -18.54 -3.87
CA TRP A 90 -10.22 -17.79 -2.72
C TRP A 90 -9.00 -18.46 -2.07
N VAL A 91 -9.01 -19.78 -1.83
CA VAL A 91 -7.84 -20.50 -1.28
C VAL A 91 -6.61 -20.33 -2.18
N TYR A 92 -6.76 -20.50 -3.50
CA TYR A 92 -5.68 -20.27 -4.47
C TYR A 92 -5.10 -18.85 -4.35
N ALA A 93 -5.97 -17.83 -4.30
CA ALA A 93 -5.56 -16.43 -4.14
C ALA A 93 -4.85 -16.17 -2.80
N VAL A 94 -5.34 -16.73 -1.69
CA VAL A 94 -4.73 -16.57 -0.36
C VAL A 94 -3.35 -17.20 -0.30
N VAL A 95 -3.19 -18.43 -0.79
CA VAL A 95 -1.88 -19.10 -0.84
C VAL A 95 -0.89 -18.29 -1.68
N PHE A 96 -1.32 -17.83 -2.86
CA PHE A 96 -0.48 -17.02 -3.73
C PHE A 96 -0.06 -15.70 -3.09
N THR A 97 -1.02 -14.92 -2.56
CA THR A 97 -0.72 -13.63 -1.91
C THR A 97 0.15 -13.80 -0.68
N PHE A 98 0.00 -14.90 0.07
CA PHE A 98 0.88 -15.21 1.19
C PHE A 98 2.32 -15.48 0.75
N ILE A 99 2.52 -16.28 -0.31
CA ILE A 99 3.84 -16.51 -0.91
C ILE A 99 4.46 -15.19 -1.37
N ILE A 100 3.69 -14.35 -2.06
CA ILE A 100 4.14 -13.04 -2.51
C ILE A 100 4.50 -12.13 -1.33
N GLY A 101 3.71 -12.13 -0.26
CA GLY A 101 4.03 -11.40 0.98
C GLY A 101 5.34 -11.86 1.62
N MET A 102 5.60 -13.17 1.66
CA MET A 102 6.89 -13.71 2.13
C MET A 102 8.06 -13.24 1.24
N ILE A 103 7.89 -13.28 -0.08
CA ILE A 103 8.90 -12.76 -1.02
C ILE A 103 9.15 -11.27 -0.76
N SER A 104 8.11 -10.46 -0.54
CA SER A 104 8.26 -9.05 -0.19
C SER A 104 9.09 -8.84 1.08
N LEU A 105 8.89 -9.66 2.14
CA LEU A 105 9.69 -9.57 3.35
C LEU A 105 11.17 -9.91 3.11
N LEU A 106 11.45 -10.90 2.26
CA LEU A 106 12.82 -11.22 1.84
C LEU A 106 13.45 -10.07 1.06
N LEU A 107 12.68 -9.38 0.21
CA LEU A 107 13.14 -8.18 -0.50
C LEU A 107 13.41 -7.03 0.48
N ILE A 108 12.51 -6.79 1.45
CA ILE A 108 12.65 -5.75 2.49
C ILE A 108 13.92 -5.96 3.31
N PHE A 109 14.24 -7.19 3.70
CA PHE A 109 15.49 -7.51 4.38
C PHE A 109 16.71 -7.08 3.55
N ARG A 110 16.71 -7.40 2.25
CA ARG A 110 17.81 -7.05 1.33
C ARG A 110 17.90 -5.54 1.11
N ILE A 111 16.76 -4.86 0.95
CA ILE A 111 16.69 -3.40 0.85
C ILE A 111 17.36 -2.75 2.06
N GLY A 112 16.96 -3.13 3.28
CA GLY A 112 17.51 -2.56 4.50
C GLY A 112 19.00 -2.85 4.68
N THR A 113 19.45 -4.03 4.23
CA THR A 113 20.86 -4.43 4.24
C THR A 113 21.71 -3.58 3.29
N THR A 114 21.23 -3.38 2.05
CA THR A 114 21.95 -2.62 1.01
C THR A 114 22.04 -1.14 1.36
N PHE A 115 20.93 -0.52 1.77
CA PHE A 115 20.90 0.92 2.03
C PHE A 115 21.50 1.32 3.38
N PHE A 116 21.55 0.40 4.35
CA PHE A 116 21.94 0.70 5.72
C PHE A 116 22.89 -0.37 6.29
N SER A 117 22.36 -1.41 6.93
CA SER A 117 23.12 -2.50 7.52
C SER A 117 22.25 -3.76 7.68
N LYS A 118 22.88 -4.92 7.93
CA LYS A 118 22.15 -6.17 8.17
C LYS A 118 21.23 -6.11 9.40
N GLU A 119 21.61 -5.34 10.42
CA GLU A 119 20.82 -5.10 11.63
C GLU A 119 19.58 -4.26 11.33
N VAL A 120 19.72 -3.23 10.49
CA VAL A 120 18.59 -2.44 10.02
C VAL A 120 17.66 -3.30 9.16
N GLY A 121 18.21 -4.11 8.24
CA GLY A 121 17.43 -5.08 7.47
C GLY A 121 16.64 -6.06 8.36
N LEU A 122 17.28 -6.60 9.41
CA LEU A 122 16.63 -7.45 10.40
C LEU A 122 15.52 -6.70 11.14
N LEU A 123 15.78 -5.50 11.63
CA LEU A 123 14.80 -4.68 12.35
C LEU A 123 13.60 -4.32 11.46
N SER A 124 13.80 -4.00 10.19
CA SER A 124 12.71 -3.74 9.24
C SER A 124 11.72 -4.90 9.17
N VAL A 125 12.23 -6.14 9.10
CA VAL A 125 11.41 -7.35 9.08
C VAL A 125 10.75 -7.59 10.43
N LEU A 126 11.47 -7.42 11.55
CA LEU A 126 10.91 -7.57 12.89
C LEU A 126 9.74 -6.60 13.13
N LEU A 127 9.78 -5.39 12.59
CA LEU A 127 8.64 -4.46 12.65
C LEU A 127 7.40 -5.01 11.92
N PHE A 128 7.57 -5.70 10.79
CA PHE A 128 6.47 -6.39 10.11
C PHE A 128 5.95 -7.60 10.89
N PHE A 129 6.80 -8.29 11.63
CA PHE A 129 6.38 -9.40 12.50
C PHE A 129 5.69 -8.92 13.78
N ALA A 130 6.10 -7.78 14.32
CA ALA A 130 5.43 -7.16 15.47
C ALA A 130 3.99 -6.77 15.15
N PHE A 131 3.70 -6.42 13.89
CA PHE A 131 2.34 -6.15 13.42
C PHE A 131 2.05 -6.85 12.08
N PRO A 132 1.53 -8.10 12.10
CA PRO A 132 1.40 -8.97 10.92
C PRO A 132 0.20 -8.61 10.02
N ILE A 133 -0.01 -7.32 9.79
CA ILE A 133 -1.11 -6.81 8.94
C ILE A 133 -0.99 -7.27 7.48
N HIS A 134 0.22 -7.59 7.04
CA HIS A 134 0.44 -8.21 5.73
C HIS A 134 -0.22 -9.60 5.64
N CYS A 135 -0.11 -10.42 6.69
CA CYS A 135 -0.84 -11.70 6.77
C CYS A 135 -2.36 -11.47 6.73
N TYR A 136 -2.86 -10.44 7.42
CA TYR A 136 -4.29 -10.11 7.40
C TYR A 136 -4.78 -9.74 6.00
N TYR A 137 -4.05 -8.88 5.27
CA TYR A 137 -4.44 -8.50 3.91
C TYR A 137 -4.26 -9.61 2.88
N SER A 138 -3.39 -10.61 3.11
CA SER A 138 -3.36 -11.81 2.25
C SER A 138 -4.60 -12.70 2.36
N LEU A 139 -5.44 -12.54 3.39
CA LEU A 139 -6.68 -13.32 3.52
C LEU A 139 -7.84 -12.79 2.65
N GLY A 140 -7.65 -11.64 1.98
CA GLY A 140 -8.64 -11.03 1.10
C GLY A 140 -8.15 -10.90 -0.34
N ILE A 141 -9.09 -10.91 -1.28
CA ILE A 141 -8.83 -10.54 -2.68
C ILE A 141 -8.92 -9.01 -2.78
N LEU A 142 -7.74 -8.38 -2.83
CA LEU A 142 -7.53 -6.99 -2.47
C LEU A 142 -6.35 -6.40 -3.26
N ALA A 143 -6.36 -5.09 -3.50
CA ALA A 143 -5.27 -4.40 -4.19
C ALA A 143 -4.03 -4.14 -3.31
N GLU A 144 -4.20 -4.26 -1.98
CA GLU A 144 -3.20 -4.00 -0.94
C GLU A 144 -1.93 -4.85 -1.11
N MET A 145 -2.07 -6.18 -1.19
CA MET A 145 -0.91 -7.08 -1.29
C MET A 145 -0.17 -6.98 -2.64
N PRO A 146 -0.87 -6.92 -3.80
CA PRO A 146 -0.22 -6.63 -5.08
C PRO A 146 0.58 -5.33 -5.07
N ALA A 147 0.01 -4.25 -4.52
CA ALA A 147 0.69 -2.95 -4.41
C ALA A 147 1.88 -3.00 -3.44
N PHE A 148 1.75 -3.70 -2.31
CA PHE A 148 2.84 -3.92 -1.36
C PHE A 148 4.03 -4.64 -2.01
N PHE A 149 3.76 -5.70 -2.77
CA PHE A 149 4.80 -6.40 -3.53
C PHE A 149 5.43 -5.52 -4.61
N SER A 150 4.62 -4.76 -5.34
CA SER A 150 5.08 -3.86 -6.40
C SER A 150 6.06 -2.81 -5.86
N LEU A 151 5.77 -2.23 -4.69
CA LEU A 151 6.68 -1.28 -4.06
C LEU A 151 7.95 -1.96 -3.53
N ALA A 152 7.85 -3.14 -2.92
CA ALA A 152 9.03 -3.91 -2.49
C ALA A 152 9.94 -4.23 -3.69
N LEU A 153 9.36 -4.59 -4.84
CA LEU A 153 10.09 -4.81 -6.08
C LEU A 153 10.76 -3.53 -6.59
N ALA A 154 10.04 -2.40 -6.57
CA ALA A 154 10.55 -1.11 -7.02
C ALA A 154 11.75 -0.65 -6.18
N ILE A 155 11.63 -0.70 -4.85
CA ILE A 155 12.70 -0.28 -3.93
C ILE A 155 13.89 -1.25 -4.00
N TYR A 156 13.66 -2.55 -4.21
CA TYR A 156 14.75 -3.50 -4.43
C TYR A 156 15.46 -3.28 -5.78
N GLY A 157 14.71 -2.95 -6.84
CA GLY A 157 15.30 -2.51 -8.10
C GLY A 157 16.15 -1.26 -7.92
N TRP A 158 15.65 -0.29 -7.16
CA TRP A 158 16.41 0.90 -6.78
C TRP A 158 17.64 0.56 -5.94
N SER A 159 17.58 -0.39 -5.01
CA SER A 159 18.74 -0.79 -4.20
C SER A 159 19.89 -1.35 -5.06
N ILE A 160 19.55 -2.16 -6.07
CA ILE A 160 20.53 -2.67 -7.03
C ILE A 160 21.10 -1.55 -7.89
N ALA A 161 20.25 -0.67 -8.41
CA ALA A 161 20.66 0.46 -9.24
C ALA A 161 21.47 1.50 -8.45
N PHE A 162 21.20 1.62 -7.15
CA PHE A 162 21.90 2.53 -6.24
C PHE A 162 23.33 2.06 -5.99
N GLU A 163 23.54 0.77 -5.68
CA GLU A 163 24.87 0.17 -5.49
C GLU A 163 25.68 0.13 -6.79
N ASP A 164 25.05 -0.24 -7.90
CA ASP A 164 25.68 -0.38 -9.21
C ASP A 164 24.78 0.28 -10.28
N PRO A 165 25.03 1.57 -10.59
CA PRO A 165 24.22 2.33 -11.54
C PRO A 165 24.17 1.72 -12.94
N ASP A 166 25.17 0.96 -13.36
CA ASP A 166 25.23 0.39 -14.71
C ASP A 166 24.52 -0.96 -14.83
N LYS A 167 24.12 -1.53 -13.69
CA LYS A 167 23.40 -2.79 -13.64
C LYS A 167 21.95 -2.66 -14.13
N LYS A 168 21.74 -3.00 -15.39
CA LYS A 168 20.42 -3.01 -16.08
C LYS A 168 19.30 -3.66 -15.27
N LYS A 169 19.60 -4.75 -14.56
CA LYS A 169 18.64 -5.47 -13.71
C LYS A 169 17.97 -4.56 -12.68
N GLY A 170 18.71 -3.64 -12.05
CA GLY A 170 18.14 -2.73 -11.06
C GLY A 170 17.08 -1.81 -11.66
N TRP A 171 17.40 -1.19 -12.80
CA TRP A 171 16.50 -0.30 -13.53
C TRP A 171 15.25 -1.01 -14.08
N ILE A 172 15.40 -2.22 -14.61
CA ILE A 172 14.27 -3.03 -15.09
C ILE A 172 13.31 -3.33 -13.94
N LEU A 173 13.83 -3.78 -12.80
CA LEU A 173 13.01 -4.09 -11.62
C LEU A 173 12.37 -2.84 -11.01
N LEU A 174 13.07 -1.71 -11.01
CA LEU A 174 12.52 -0.42 -10.58
C LEU A 174 11.34 -0.01 -11.46
N SER A 175 11.53 0.03 -12.78
CA SER A 175 10.48 0.39 -13.74
C SER A 175 9.29 -0.57 -13.66
N LEU A 176 9.54 -1.89 -13.59
CA LEU A 176 8.50 -2.89 -13.45
C LEU A 176 7.72 -2.72 -12.14
N GLY A 177 8.40 -2.56 -11.01
CA GLY A 177 7.76 -2.36 -9.71
C GLY A 177 6.93 -1.08 -9.65
N MET A 178 7.42 0.03 -10.22
CA MET A 178 6.66 1.28 -10.29
C MET A 178 5.44 1.18 -11.21
N TRP A 179 5.59 0.56 -12.37
CA TRP A 179 4.48 0.33 -13.29
C TRP A 179 3.39 -0.54 -12.64
N LEU A 180 3.77 -1.70 -12.07
CA LEU A 180 2.82 -2.56 -11.36
C LEU A 180 2.15 -1.85 -10.17
N LEU A 181 2.89 -0.99 -9.46
CA LEU A 181 2.32 -0.20 -8.36
C LEU A 181 1.20 0.72 -8.86
N ILE A 182 1.40 1.42 -9.98
CA ILE A 182 0.38 2.28 -10.58
C ILE A 182 -0.80 1.45 -11.10
N LEU A 183 -0.56 0.27 -11.68
CA LEU A 183 -1.65 -0.61 -12.10
C LEU A 183 -2.49 -1.12 -10.93
N ASN A 184 -1.86 -1.38 -9.79
CA ASN A 184 -2.54 -1.82 -8.57
C ASN A 184 -3.24 -0.66 -7.85
N ARG A 185 -2.69 0.54 -7.95
CA ARG A 185 -3.13 1.77 -7.28
C ARG A 185 -2.94 2.95 -8.23
N PRO A 186 -3.93 3.29 -9.08
CA PRO A 186 -3.79 4.39 -10.04
C PRO A 186 -3.38 5.72 -9.41
N ASN A 187 -3.80 5.96 -8.16
CA ASN A 187 -3.41 7.13 -7.38
C ASN A 187 -1.92 7.19 -7.02
N ALA A 188 -1.19 6.08 -7.06
CA ALA A 188 0.26 6.06 -6.91
C ALA A 188 0.99 6.73 -8.10
N ILE A 189 0.27 7.14 -9.16
CA ILE A 189 0.82 7.97 -10.25
C ILE A 189 1.46 9.27 -9.74
N LEU A 190 1.01 9.80 -8.58
CA LEU A 190 1.65 10.96 -7.94
C LEU A 190 3.13 10.71 -7.59
N LEU A 191 3.56 9.44 -7.43
CA LEU A 191 4.97 9.09 -7.27
C LEU A 191 5.79 9.49 -8.51
N LEU A 192 5.21 9.47 -9.72
CA LEU A 192 5.88 9.99 -10.92
C LEU A 192 6.08 11.51 -10.85
N GLY A 193 5.13 12.23 -10.24
CA GLY A 193 5.29 13.65 -9.94
C GLY A 193 6.47 13.89 -8.99
N VAL A 194 6.59 13.10 -7.93
CA VAL A 194 7.75 13.16 -7.02
C VAL A 194 9.05 12.81 -7.75
N LEU A 195 9.06 11.76 -8.58
CA LEU A 195 10.23 11.38 -9.38
C LEU A 195 10.65 12.50 -10.34
N PHE A 196 9.69 13.17 -10.99
CA PHE A 196 9.97 14.34 -11.83
C PHE A 196 10.63 15.46 -11.03
N LEU A 197 10.11 15.79 -9.84
CA LEU A 197 10.72 16.79 -8.96
C LEU A 197 12.15 16.40 -8.54
N VAL A 198 12.40 15.12 -8.26
CA VAL A 198 13.73 14.59 -7.94
C VAL A 198 14.70 14.75 -9.12
N ILE A 199 14.25 14.45 -10.35
CA ILE A 199 15.05 14.62 -11.57
C ILE A 199 15.38 16.11 -11.78
N VAL A 200 14.37 16.99 -11.73
CA VAL A 200 14.55 18.44 -11.89
C VAL A 200 15.48 19.02 -10.82
N TYR A 201 15.24 18.68 -9.55
CA TYR A 201 16.09 19.14 -8.44
C TYR A 201 17.53 18.65 -8.62
N SER A 202 17.74 17.38 -8.97
CA SER A 202 19.10 16.86 -9.19
C SER A 202 19.79 17.55 -10.37
N PHE A 203 19.07 17.84 -11.47
CA PHE A 203 19.62 18.56 -12.61
C PHE A 203 20.16 19.96 -12.23
N PHE A 204 19.39 20.72 -11.44
CA PHE A 204 19.75 22.09 -11.08
C PHE A 204 20.67 22.20 -9.84
N LYS A 205 20.48 21.35 -8.83
CA LYS A 205 21.11 21.51 -7.51
C LYS A 205 22.08 20.37 -7.13
N ASN A 206 21.83 19.14 -7.58
CA ASN A 206 22.67 17.97 -7.23
C ASN A 206 23.23 17.28 -8.48
N LYS A 207 24.17 17.96 -9.16
CA LYS A 207 24.74 17.53 -10.43
C LYS A 207 25.40 16.16 -10.37
N THR A 208 26.03 15.82 -9.24
CA THR A 208 26.64 14.49 -9.04
C THR A 208 25.60 13.39 -9.07
N PHE A 209 24.50 13.55 -8.33
CA PHE A 209 23.38 12.60 -8.38
C PHE A 209 22.77 12.51 -9.78
N TYR A 210 22.60 13.64 -10.47
CA TYR A 210 22.05 13.66 -11.83
C TYR A 210 22.96 12.94 -12.83
N ALA A 211 24.28 13.13 -12.74
CA ALA A 211 25.25 12.46 -13.62
C ALA A 211 25.22 10.94 -13.42
N THR A 212 25.10 10.47 -12.18
CA THR A 212 25.09 9.04 -11.85
C THR A 212 23.74 8.37 -12.15
N TYR A 213 22.63 9.00 -11.73
CA TYR A 213 21.30 8.39 -11.73
C TYR A 213 20.27 9.13 -12.58
N GLY A 214 20.37 10.46 -12.66
CA GLY A 214 19.33 11.34 -13.22
C GLY A 214 18.87 10.95 -14.62
N LYS A 215 19.81 10.69 -15.56
CA LYS A 215 19.47 10.26 -16.93
C LYS A 215 18.67 8.95 -16.96
N LYS A 216 19.07 7.97 -16.16
CA LYS A 216 18.42 6.64 -16.09
C LYS A 216 17.07 6.74 -15.38
N LEU A 217 16.95 7.60 -14.37
CA LEU A 217 15.68 7.94 -13.72
C LEU A 217 14.70 8.61 -14.70
N SER A 218 15.16 9.50 -15.59
CA SER A 218 14.33 10.08 -16.65
C SER A 218 13.81 9.00 -17.61
N PHE A 219 14.64 8.02 -17.96
CA PHE A 219 14.21 6.89 -18.78
C PHE A 219 13.18 6.01 -18.06
N THR A 220 13.40 5.71 -16.77
CA THR A 220 12.42 5.02 -15.92
C THR A 220 11.10 5.79 -15.87
N PHE A 221 11.13 7.11 -15.65
CA PHE A 221 9.94 7.96 -15.66
C PHE A 221 9.16 7.83 -16.97
N LEU A 222 9.82 8.01 -18.11
CA LEU A 222 9.18 7.91 -19.43
C LEU A 222 8.62 6.50 -19.68
N THR A 223 9.37 5.47 -19.33
CA THR A 223 8.94 4.07 -19.52
C THR A 223 7.69 3.78 -18.70
N VAL A 224 7.68 4.13 -17.41
CA VAL A 224 6.53 3.90 -16.53
C VAL A 224 5.33 4.72 -16.97
N LEU A 225 5.53 5.96 -17.42
CA LEU A 225 4.46 6.82 -17.93
C LEU A 225 3.81 6.22 -19.18
N ILE A 226 4.63 5.82 -20.17
CA ILE A 226 4.14 5.22 -21.43
C ILE A 226 3.41 3.90 -21.15
N LEU A 227 3.99 3.00 -20.34
CA LEU A 227 3.36 1.73 -19.98
C LEU A 227 2.06 1.92 -19.20
N GLY A 228 2.03 2.89 -18.28
CA GLY A 228 0.83 3.23 -17.51
C GLY A 228 -0.30 3.73 -18.41
N MET A 229 -0.02 4.71 -19.28
CA MET A 229 -0.99 5.23 -20.23
C MET A 229 -1.48 4.15 -21.20
N GLY A 230 -0.56 3.34 -21.75
CA GLY A 230 -0.90 2.24 -22.65
C GLY A 230 -1.81 1.20 -22.00
N THR A 231 -1.56 0.85 -20.73
CA THR A 231 -2.40 -0.11 -20.00
C THR A 231 -3.79 0.45 -19.71
N LEU A 232 -3.89 1.74 -19.34
CA LEU A 232 -5.18 2.41 -19.13
C LEU A 232 -5.99 2.50 -20.42
N GLN A 233 -5.33 2.79 -21.55
CA GLN A 233 -5.98 2.82 -22.86
C GLN A 233 -6.46 1.42 -23.28
N LEU A 234 -5.66 0.38 -23.02
CA LEU A 234 -6.06 -1.00 -23.26
C LEU A 234 -7.27 -1.40 -22.42
N ALA A 235 -7.27 -1.09 -21.12
CA ALA A 235 -8.42 -1.37 -20.24
C ALA A 235 -9.70 -0.67 -20.72
N ARG A 236 -9.60 0.59 -21.18
CA ARG A 236 -10.73 1.29 -21.80
C ARG A 236 -11.23 0.63 -23.07
N SER A 237 -10.32 0.14 -23.92
CA SER A 237 -10.67 -0.58 -25.14
C SER A 237 -11.40 -1.90 -24.85
N ILE A 238 -11.07 -2.57 -23.75
CA ILE A 238 -11.72 -3.82 -23.32
C ILE A 238 -13.15 -3.55 -22.82
N ASN A 239 -13.34 -2.50 -22.03
CA ASN A 239 -14.63 -2.20 -21.40
C ASN A 239 -15.71 -1.64 -22.35
N GLY A 240 -15.32 -1.11 -23.51
CA GLY A 240 -16.25 -0.42 -24.42
C GLY A 240 -16.94 0.80 -23.79
N ASN A 241 -18.12 1.16 -24.32
CA ASN A 241 -18.94 2.28 -23.83
C ASN A 241 -19.91 1.89 -22.68
N GLU A 242 -19.95 0.63 -22.28
CA GLU A 242 -20.98 0.08 -21.39
C GLU A 242 -20.58 0.01 -19.90
N SER A 243 -19.36 0.42 -19.53
CA SER A 243 -18.95 0.37 -18.12
C SER A 243 -19.66 1.45 -17.30
N GLY A 244 -20.73 1.08 -16.61
CA GLY A 244 -21.28 1.86 -15.51
C GLY A 244 -20.19 2.16 -14.49
N GLY A 245 -19.93 3.43 -14.24
CA GLY A 245 -18.89 3.90 -13.30
C GLY A 245 -17.50 3.96 -13.91
N SER A 246 -17.18 5.04 -14.63
CA SER A 246 -15.80 5.31 -15.05
C SER A 246 -14.89 5.54 -13.83
N GLN A 247 -13.58 5.29 -13.97
CA GLN A 247 -12.59 5.63 -12.93
C GLN A 247 -12.66 7.11 -12.48
N GLU A 248 -13.05 8.00 -13.40
CA GLU A 248 -13.28 9.41 -13.11
C GLU A 248 -14.50 9.63 -12.20
N SER A 249 -15.60 8.93 -12.46
CA SER A 249 -16.79 8.98 -11.60
C SER A 249 -16.46 8.47 -10.20
N TYR A 250 -15.70 7.37 -10.11
CA TYR A 250 -15.25 6.82 -8.84
C TYR A 250 -14.33 7.80 -8.08
N PHE A 251 -13.45 8.52 -8.77
CA PHE A 251 -12.63 9.56 -8.15
C PHE A 251 -13.49 10.65 -7.50
N TYR A 252 -14.49 11.18 -8.22
CA TYR A 252 -15.37 12.22 -7.66
C TYR A 252 -16.25 11.71 -6.53
N TYR A 253 -16.72 10.46 -6.60
CA TYR A 253 -17.43 9.81 -5.51
C TYR A 253 -16.57 9.75 -4.23
N VAL A 254 -15.34 9.26 -4.34
CA VAL A 254 -14.41 9.15 -3.21
C VAL A 254 -14.01 10.53 -2.68
N ALA A 255 -13.77 11.49 -3.56
CA ALA A 255 -13.46 12.87 -3.17
C ALA A 255 -14.66 13.56 -2.48
N HIS A 256 -15.89 13.24 -2.85
CA HIS A 256 -17.11 13.75 -2.20
C HIS A 256 -17.29 13.20 -0.78
N ILE A 257 -17.13 11.89 -0.56
CA ILE A 257 -17.02 11.32 0.80
C ILE A 257 -15.93 12.07 1.59
N GLY A 258 -14.82 12.27 0.90
CA GLY A 258 -13.70 13.10 1.30
C GLY A 258 -13.96 14.58 1.57
N ARG A 259 -15.16 15.11 1.38
CA ARG A 259 -15.49 16.47 1.85
C ARG A 259 -16.13 16.48 3.22
N PHE A 260 -16.63 15.32 3.65
CA PHE A 260 -17.29 15.15 4.94
C PHE A 260 -16.41 14.40 5.94
N GLN A 261 -15.45 13.57 5.49
CA GLN A 261 -14.58 12.82 6.41
C GLN A 261 -13.83 13.74 7.39
N PHE A 262 -14.12 13.64 8.69
CA PHE A 262 -13.55 14.49 9.76
C PHE A 262 -13.87 15.99 9.63
N ARG A 263 -15.00 16.35 8.99
CA ARG A 263 -15.39 17.75 8.82
C ARG A 263 -15.92 18.30 10.13
N GLU A 264 -17.02 17.77 10.62
CA GLU A 264 -17.65 18.18 11.89
C GLU A 264 -17.21 17.25 13.04
N GLU A 265 -16.78 16.03 12.73
CA GLU A 265 -16.39 15.03 13.72
C GLU A 265 -14.88 14.67 13.59
N PRO A 266 -13.97 15.58 13.98
CA PRO A 266 -12.52 15.43 13.74
C PRO A 266 -11.88 14.23 14.45
N THR A 267 -12.56 13.68 15.45
CA THR A 267 -12.10 12.53 16.25
C THR A 267 -12.92 11.28 15.96
N ASP A 268 -13.71 11.25 14.88
CA ASP A 268 -14.52 10.09 14.53
C ASP A 268 -13.67 8.94 14.00
N LEU A 269 -13.18 8.11 14.91
CA LEU A 269 -12.41 6.91 14.57
C LEU A 269 -13.30 5.73 14.13
N ARG A 270 -14.60 5.91 13.86
CA ARG A 270 -15.47 4.84 13.35
C ARG A 270 -15.20 4.62 11.85
N PHE A 271 -15.28 3.38 11.37
CA PHE A 271 -15.01 3.02 9.96
C PHE A 271 -16.06 3.46 8.91
N TRP A 272 -15.75 4.45 8.11
CA TRP A 272 -16.64 5.16 7.17
C TRP A 272 -17.34 4.34 6.06
N GLU A 273 -17.00 3.06 5.87
CA GLU A 273 -17.45 2.27 4.72
C GLU A 273 -18.46 1.13 5.01
N SER A 274 -18.72 0.71 6.26
CA SER A 274 -19.47 -0.56 6.48
C SER A 274 -20.94 -0.47 6.87
N ASP A 275 -21.48 0.63 7.40
CA ASP A 275 -22.84 0.61 7.97
C ASP A 275 -23.53 1.96 7.87
N ASN A 276 -24.87 1.95 7.84
CA ASN A 276 -25.68 3.14 8.05
C ASN A 276 -25.28 3.77 9.40
N ARG A 277 -24.88 5.04 9.38
CA ARG A 277 -24.45 5.80 10.58
C ARG A 277 -25.47 6.90 10.87
N PRO A 278 -26.63 6.56 11.46
CA PRO A 278 -27.64 7.55 11.79
C PRO A 278 -27.13 8.59 12.80
N ASP A 279 -26.12 8.23 13.60
CA ASP A 279 -25.54 9.04 14.67
C ASP A 279 -24.35 9.91 14.23
N SER A 280 -23.82 9.75 13.02
CA SER A 280 -22.71 10.57 12.50
C SER A 280 -23.24 11.77 11.72
N LYS A 281 -22.97 12.99 12.22
CA LYS A 281 -23.31 14.24 11.52
C LYS A 281 -22.66 14.32 10.15
N ASP A 282 -21.40 13.92 10.11
CA ASP A 282 -20.58 13.93 8.92
C ASP A 282 -21.13 12.98 7.84
N TYR A 283 -21.55 11.77 8.23
CA TYR A 283 -22.24 10.82 7.34
C TYR A 283 -23.60 11.34 6.85
N GLN A 284 -24.42 11.90 7.75
CA GLN A 284 -25.73 12.45 7.37
C GLN A 284 -25.59 13.64 6.41
N SER A 285 -24.62 14.51 6.64
CA SER A 285 -24.30 15.62 5.74
C SER A 285 -23.83 15.14 4.37
N TRP A 286 -23.03 14.08 4.31
CA TRP A 286 -22.62 13.46 3.06
C TRP A 286 -23.81 12.92 2.26
N ILE A 287 -24.68 12.12 2.88
CA ILE A 287 -25.88 11.56 2.24
C ILE A 287 -26.81 12.67 1.73
N ARG A 288 -27.09 13.67 2.57
CA ARG A 288 -27.90 14.83 2.17
C ARG A 288 -27.31 15.57 0.98
N SER A 289 -26.00 15.83 1.01
CA SER A 289 -25.29 16.48 -0.10
C SER A 289 -25.38 15.65 -1.38
N GLY A 290 -25.26 14.32 -1.30
CA GLY A 290 -25.47 13.43 -2.45
C GLY A 290 -26.85 13.62 -3.07
N GLY A 291 -27.91 13.61 -2.26
CA GLY A 291 -29.28 13.85 -2.73
C GLY A 291 -29.50 15.24 -3.35
N GLU A 292 -28.87 16.28 -2.81
CA GLU A 292 -28.90 17.63 -3.37
C GLU A 292 -28.21 17.69 -4.74
N LEU A 293 -27.04 17.06 -4.88
CA LEU A 293 -26.32 16.99 -6.15
C LEU A 293 -27.10 16.18 -7.21
N ASP A 294 -27.77 15.10 -6.79
CA ASP A 294 -28.64 14.32 -7.67
C ASP A 294 -29.83 15.15 -8.17
N ALA A 295 -30.44 15.97 -7.31
CA ALA A 295 -31.48 16.91 -7.72
C ALA A 295 -30.95 17.97 -8.71
N VAL A 296 -29.72 18.47 -8.50
CA VAL A 296 -29.06 19.39 -9.44
C VAL A 296 -28.82 18.71 -10.80
N MET A 297 -28.36 17.46 -10.82
CA MET A 297 -28.20 16.70 -12.07
C MET A 297 -29.54 16.52 -12.79
N ALA A 298 -30.59 16.12 -12.06
CA ALA A 298 -31.92 15.92 -12.62
C ALA A 298 -32.49 17.20 -13.27
N LYS A 299 -32.29 18.35 -12.61
CA LYS A 299 -32.76 19.68 -13.05
C LYS A 299 -31.94 20.26 -14.19
N THR A 300 -30.61 20.16 -14.12
CA THR A 300 -29.69 20.85 -15.06
C THR A 300 -29.25 19.98 -16.23
N LYS A 301 -29.52 18.67 -16.19
CA LYS A 301 -29.04 17.66 -17.16
C LYS A 301 -27.51 17.64 -17.33
N ARG A 302 -26.77 18.22 -16.38
CA ARG A 302 -25.30 18.15 -16.33
C ARG A 302 -24.86 16.75 -15.91
N THR A 303 -23.68 16.34 -16.37
CA THR A 303 -23.12 15.01 -16.05
C THR A 303 -22.65 14.92 -14.60
N TYR A 304 -22.59 13.70 -14.06
CA TYR A 304 -22.09 13.40 -12.71
C TYR A 304 -20.75 14.07 -12.42
N ASN A 305 -19.74 13.81 -13.26
CA ASN A 305 -18.40 14.36 -13.12
C ASN A 305 -18.41 15.90 -13.06
N THR A 306 -19.25 16.52 -13.88
CA THR A 306 -19.36 17.98 -13.97
C THR A 306 -19.99 18.58 -12.70
N VAL A 307 -21.05 17.96 -12.17
CA VAL A 307 -21.74 18.45 -10.96
C VAL A 307 -20.87 18.24 -9.72
N TYR A 308 -20.33 17.05 -9.54
CA TYR A 308 -19.52 16.71 -8.37
C TYR A 308 -18.17 17.46 -8.36
N SER A 309 -17.50 17.63 -9.52
CA SER A 309 -16.27 18.42 -9.60
C SER A 309 -16.49 19.88 -9.19
N HIS A 310 -17.55 20.51 -9.71
CA HIS A 310 -17.89 21.89 -9.35
C HIS A 310 -18.19 22.03 -7.85
N PHE A 311 -18.93 21.08 -7.28
CA PHE A 311 -19.19 21.07 -5.84
C PHE A 311 -17.90 20.93 -5.02
N ILE A 312 -17.06 19.95 -5.33
CA ILE A 312 -15.82 19.68 -4.58
C ILE A 312 -14.89 20.89 -4.64
N ILE A 313 -14.69 21.47 -5.82
CA ILE A 313 -13.81 22.64 -5.99
C ILE A 313 -14.41 23.85 -5.24
N GLY A 314 -15.71 24.10 -5.39
CA GLY A 314 -16.41 25.17 -4.68
C GLY A 314 -16.27 25.05 -3.16
N ASP A 315 -16.57 23.87 -2.62
CA ASP A 315 -16.50 23.61 -1.18
C ASP A 315 -15.07 23.76 -0.61
N MET A 316 -14.04 23.36 -1.37
CA MET A 316 -12.64 23.57 -0.96
C MET A 316 -12.26 25.06 -0.91
N LEU A 317 -12.74 25.85 -1.87
CA LEU A 317 -12.46 27.29 -1.96
C LEU A 317 -13.24 28.10 -0.90
N GLU A 318 -14.48 27.71 -0.63
CA GLU A 318 -15.34 28.35 0.38
C GLU A 318 -14.89 27.99 1.82
N HIS A 319 -14.32 26.79 2.01
CA HIS A 319 -13.91 26.29 3.33
C HIS A 319 -12.44 25.83 3.38
N PRO A 320 -11.45 26.74 3.17
CA PRO A 320 -10.04 26.38 3.09
C PRO A 320 -9.50 25.85 4.43
N PHE A 321 -9.94 26.40 5.56
CA PHE A 321 -9.50 25.95 6.88
C PHE A 321 -10.02 24.56 7.25
N TRP A 322 -11.27 24.24 6.89
CA TRP A 322 -11.80 22.89 7.07
C TRP A 322 -11.04 21.89 6.22
N THR A 323 -10.77 22.26 4.97
CA THR A 323 -9.96 21.44 4.04
C THR A 323 -8.57 21.15 4.62
N ALA A 324 -7.87 22.18 5.12
CA ALA A 324 -6.55 22.01 5.72
C ALA A 324 -6.59 21.14 6.99
N ARG A 325 -7.58 21.33 7.87
CA ARG A 325 -7.76 20.50 9.07
C ARG A 325 -8.03 19.05 8.71
N GLN A 326 -8.97 18.80 7.80
CA GLN A 326 -9.32 17.45 7.33
C GLN A 326 -8.11 16.75 6.74
N PHE A 327 -7.31 17.45 5.91
CA PHE A 327 -6.08 16.93 5.35
C PHE A 327 -5.12 16.42 6.43
N VAL A 328 -4.85 17.22 7.46
CA VAL A 328 -3.93 16.85 8.55
C VAL A 328 -4.49 15.68 9.35
N ILE A 329 -5.77 15.71 9.72
CA ILE A 329 -6.42 14.63 10.48
C ILE A 329 -6.38 13.32 9.69
N ARG A 330 -6.69 13.35 8.39
CA ARG A 330 -6.61 12.17 7.52
C ARG A 330 -5.20 11.62 7.42
N CYS A 331 -4.20 12.49 7.23
CA CYS A 331 -2.81 12.07 7.20
C CYS A 331 -2.42 11.31 8.49
N PHE A 332 -2.88 11.78 9.65
CA PHE A 332 -2.67 11.08 10.92
C PHE A 332 -3.49 9.77 11.01
N TYR A 333 -4.77 9.83 10.66
CA TYR A 333 -5.70 8.70 10.67
C TYR A 333 -5.23 7.53 9.79
N GLY A 334 -4.60 7.81 8.65
CA GLY A 334 -4.02 6.79 7.77
C GLY A 334 -2.95 5.91 8.43
N HIS A 335 -2.44 6.31 9.60
CA HIS A 335 -1.47 5.55 10.39
C HIS A 335 -2.04 4.94 11.67
N ILE A 336 -3.32 5.15 11.97
CA ILE A 336 -4.01 4.56 13.13
C ILE A 336 -4.79 3.34 12.65
N ASN A 337 -4.57 2.18 13.27
CA ASN A 337 -5.40 1.02 13.01
C ASN A 337 -6.66 1.06 13.86
N ILE A 338 -7.79 0.77 13.22
CA ILE A 338 -9.10 0.63 13.85
C ILE A 338 -9.65 -0.74 13.47
N ILE A 339 -10.32 -1.39 14.42
CA ILE A 339 -11.05 -2.62 14.20
C ILE A 339 -12.54 -2.26 14.19
N SER A 340 -13.22 -2.47 13.06
CA SER A 340 -14.65 -2.14 12.95
C SER A 340 -15.55 -3.35 12.83
N LYS A 341 -14.97 -4.55 12.64
CA LYS A 341 -15.72 -5.77 12.33
C LYS A 341 -16.18 -6.57 13.54
N VAL A 342 -15.74 -6.20 14.74
CA VAL A 342 -16.04 -6.91 15.98
C VAL A 342 -16.37 -5.87 17.04
N GLN A 343 -17.50 -6.05 17.73
CA GLN A 343 -17.87 -5.19 18.84
C GLN A 343 -16.90 -5.42 20.02
N PRO A 344 -16.56 -4.39 20.81
CA PRO A 344 -15.57 -4.52 21.87
C PRO A 344 -15.88 -5.63 22.87
N ASP A 345 -17.14 -5.82 23.25
CA ASP A 345 -17.61 -6.86 24.17
C ASP A 345 -17.49 -8.29 23.62
N GLN A 346 -17.56 -8.44 22.29
CA GLN A 346 -17.44 -9.72 21.59
C GLN A 346 -16.00 -10.09 21.20
N PHE A 347 -15.02 -9.26 21.55
CA PHE A 347 -13.62 -9.50 21.19
C PHE A 347 -13.04 -10.68 21.96
N ASP A 348 -12.55 -11.70 21.26
CA ASP A 348 -11.81 -12.83 21.84
C ASP A 348 -10.58 -13.17 20.99
N LEU A 349 -9.41 -12.78 21.48
CA LEU A 349 -8.11 -13.12 20.91
C LEU A 349 -7.20 -13.68 22.01
N GLY A 350 -7.40 -14.94 22.37
CA GLY A 350 -6.59 -15.66 23.35
C GLY A 350 -6.69 -15.01 24.73
N PRO A 351 -5.62 -14.37 25.26
CA PRO A 351 -5.69 -13.65 26.54
C PRO A 351 -6.44 -12.32 26.47
N PHE A 352 -6.64 -11.75 25.27
CA PHE A 352 -7.37 -10.50 25.10
C PHE A 352 -8.86 -10.78 24.90
N LYS A 353 -9.68 -10.62 25.95
CA LYS A 353 -11.12 -10.86 25.92
C LYS A 353 -11.95 -9.66 26.35
N GLY A 354 -13.13 -9.52 25.77
CA GLY A 354 -14.09 -8.46 26.04
C GLY A 354 -13.53 -7.06 25.76
N SER A 355 -14.26 -6.04 26.25
CA SER A 355 -13.97 -4.64 25.93
C SER A 355 -12.55 -4.21 26.36
N LEU A 356 -12.10 -4.64 27.53
CA LEU A 356 -10.74 -4.36 28.02
C LEU A 356 -9.68 -4.99 27.09
N GLY A 357 -9.88 -6.24 26.69
CA GLY A 357 -9.00 -6.93 25.74
C GLY A 357 -8.92 -6.21 24.39
N TYR A 358 -10.08 -5.80 23.87
CA TYR A 358 -10.19 -5.03 22.63
C TYR A 358 -9.38 -3.73 22.67
N TRP A 359 -9.60 -2.89 23.70
CA TRP A 359 -8.90 -1.61 23.83
C TRP A 359 -7.40 -1.78 24.09
N THR A 360 -7.02 -2.78 24.89
CA THR A 360 -5.61 -3.10 25.13
C THR A 360 -4.91 -3.52 23.84
N PHE A 361 -5.56 -4.38 23.04
CA PHE A 361 -5.03 -4.81 21.75
C PHE A 361 -4.87 -3.66 20.76
N LEU A 362 -5.88 -2.79 20.65
CA LEU A 362 -5.79 -1.57 19.84
C LEU A 362 -4.67 -0.63 20.31
N PHE A 363 -4.52 -0.45 21.62
CA PHE A 363 -3.46 0.37 22.19
C PHE A 363 -2.07 -0.17 21.83
N ILE A 364 -1.86 -1.48 21.96
CA ILE A 364 -0.58 -2.13 21.60
C ILE A 364 -0.28 -1.93 20.12
N ILE A 365 -1.24 -2.23 19.24
CA ILE A 365 -1.06 -2.11 17.79
C ILE A 365 -0.73 -0.67 17.38
N ASN A 366 -1.48 0.30 17.92
CA ASN A 366 -1.26 1.70 17.59
C ASN A 366 0.05 2.23 18.19
N SER A 367 0.46 1.75 19.35
CA SER A 367 1.78 2.05 19.92
C SER A 367 2.91 1.59 19.01
N ILE A 368 2.79 0.41 18.38
CA ILE A 368 3.76 -0.08 17.38
C ILE A 368 3.79 0.83 16.15
N ASN A 369 2.61 1.20 15.61
CA ASN A 369 2.56 2.13 14.47
C ASN A 369 3.16 3.52 14.81
N LEU A 370 2.88 4.05 15.99
CA LEU A 370 3.44 5.32 16.45
C LEU A 370 4.96 5.23 16.60
N LEU A 371 5.48 4.11 17.15
CA LEU A 371 6.91 3.85 17.19
C LEU A 371 7.53 3.83 15.78
N VAL A 372 6.83 3.26 14.80
CA VAL A 372 7.26 3.29 13.40
C VAL A 372 7.35 4.72 12.86
N LEU A 373 6.35 5.56 13.14
CA LEU A 373 6.38 6.96 12.73
C LEU A 373 7.52 7.73 13.40
N VAL A 374 7.74 7.54 14.71
CA VAL A 374 8.87 8.13 15.43
C VAL A 374 10.19 7.72 14.80
N GLY A 375 10.36 6.43 14.47
CA GLY A 375 11.52 5.94 13.76
C GLY A 375 11.75 6.65 12.42
N ALA A 376 10.70 6.77 11.61
CA ALA A 376 10.80 7.41 10.30
C ALA A 376 11.14 8.90 10.42
N VAL A 377 10.57 9.61 11.39
CA VAL A 377 10.92 11.02 11.69
C VAL A 377 12.37 11.14 12.13
N LEU A 378 12.85 10.27 13.03
CA LEU A 378 14.25 10.24 13.45
C LEU A 378 15.19 10.01 12.27
N PHE A 379 14.82 9.13 11.34
CA PHE A 379 15.59 8.93 10.11
C PHE A 379 15.64 10.20 9.26
N LEU A 380 14.49 10.80 8.95
CA LEU A 380 14.41 12.01 8.12
C LEU A 380 15.14 13.21 8.74
N TYR A 381 15.11 13.33 10.07
CA TYR A 381 15.79 14.41 10.79
C TYR A 381 17.32 14.29 10.71
N HIS A 382 17.85 13.06 10.76
CA HIS A 382 19.30 12.86 10.78
C HIS A 382 19.93 12.60 9.41
N GLU A 383 19.14 12.13 8.43
CA GLU A 383 19.65 11.84 7.10
C GLU A 383 19.81 13.13 6.28
N LYS A 384 21.06 13.44 5.92
CA LYS A 384 21.37 14.68 5.20
C LYS A 384 21.15 14.55 3.70
N ASN A 385 21.18 13.33 3.15
CA ASN A 385 21.11 13.09 1.72
C ASN A 385 19.80 12.41 1.30
N LEU A 386 18.67 13.06 1.62
CA LEU A 386 17.33 12.50 1.39
C LEU A 386 17.00 12.13 -0.06
N ILE A 387 17.69 12.73 -1.04
CA ILE A 387 17.46 12.40 -2.46
C ILE A 387 17.82 10.95 -2.80
N GLN A 388 18.78 10.33 -2.09
CA GLN A 388 19.12 8.91 -2.28
C GLN A 388 17.97 7.98 -1.86
N TYR A 389 17.12 8.46 -0.96
CA TYR A 389 15.98 7.77 -0.39
C TYR A 389 14.65 8.26 -0.99
N TRP A 390 14.68 8.89 -2.17
CA TRP A 390 13.51 9.52 -2.78
C TRP A 390 12.30 8.60 -2.87
N ILE A 391 12.49 7.33 -3.21
CA ILE A 391 11.38 6.38 -3.34
C ILE A 391 10.79 6.00 -1.97
N PHE A 392 11.57 6.12 -0.88
CA PHE A 392 11.11 5.78 0.46
C PHE A 392 10.15 6.84 1.02
N TRP A 393 10.58 8.12 1.02
CA TRP A 393 9.70 9.20 1.46
C TRP A 393 8.68 9.58 0.39
N GLY A 394 9.04 9.47 -0.89
CA GLY A 394 8.22 9.90 -2.02
C GLY A 394 6.90 9.16 -2.14
N ILE A 395 6.89 7.84 -1.93
CA ILE A 395 5.64 7.06 -1.94
C ILE A 395 4.72 7.43 -0.77
N SER A 396 5.30 7.69 0.42
CA SER A 396 4.53 8.10 1.59
C SER A 396 3.89 9.48 1.35
N VAL A 397 4.68 10.44 0.84
CA VAL A 397 4.19 11.77 0.48
C VAL A 397 3.11 11.71 -0.61
N ALA A 398 3.32 10.92 -1.67
CA ALA A 398 2.36 10.78 -2.76
C ALA A 398 1.00 10.24 -2.26
N LEU A 399 1.01 9.18 -1.44
CA LEU A 399 -0.22 8.60 -0.91
C LEU A 399 -0.90 9.51 0.12
N LEU A 400 -0.13 10.17 0.99
CA LEU A 400 -0.68 11.14 1.96
C LEU A 400 -1.32 12.35 1.26
N ILE A 401 -0.69 12.88 0.20
CA ILE A 401 -1.29 13.97 -0.58
C ILE A 401 -2.61 13.52 -1.20
N PHE A 402 -2.62 12.37 -1.87
CA PHE A 402 -3.83 11.89 -2.54
C PHE A 402 -4.97 11.63 -1.54
N HIS A 403 -4.71 10.81 -0.52
CA HIS A 403 -5.75 10.36 0.42
C HIS A 403 -6.10 11.42 1.47
N GLY A 404 -5.16 12.33 1.78
CA GLY A 404 -5.45 13.50 2.61
C GLY A 404 -6.42 14.46 1.92
N LEU A 405 -6.31 14.64 0.60
CA LEU A 405 -7.20 15.52 -0.16
C LEU A 405 -8.53 14.85 -0.55
N THR A 406 -8.48 13.55 -0.85
CA THR A 406 -9.67 12.77 -1.22
C THR A 406 -10.24 12.11 0.04
N TYR A 407 -9.95 10.85 0.28
CA TYR A 407 -10.46 10.07 1.39
C TYR A 407 -9.38 9.11 1.90
N MET A 408 -9.34 8.92 3.21
CA MET A 408 -8.29 8.11 3.84
C MET A 408 -8.88 6.94 4.63
N GLU A 409 -8.31 5.76 4.38
CA GLU A 409 -8.39 4.62 5.28
C GLU A 409 -6.99 4.09 5.58
N PRO A 410 -6.77 3.50 6.77
CA PRO A 410 -5.45 2.99 7.16
C PRO A 410 -4.89 1.95 6.17
N ARG A 411 -5.76 1.17 5.51
CA ARG A 411 -5.36 0.18 4.50
C ARG A 411 -4.71 0.80 3.26
N TYR A 412 -5.06 2.04 2.92
CA TYR A 412 -4.51 2.70 1.74
C TYR A 412 -3.04 3.08 1.90
N MET A 413 -2.58 3.26 3.14
CA MET A 413 -1.16 3.46 3.44
C MET A 413 -0.37 2.15 3.49
N PHE A 414 -1.03 0.98 3.41
CA PHE A 414 -0.36 -0.32 3.52
C PHE A 414 0.81 -0.52 2.55
N PRO A 415 0.71 -0.15 1.25
CA PRO A 415 1.85 -0.29 0.34
C PRO A 415 3.07 0.49 0.84
N SER A 416 2.90 1.74 1.30
CA SER A 416 4.00 2.57 1.81
C SER A 416 4.73 1.97 3.01
N LYS A 417 4.15 0.99 3.72
CA LYS A 417 4.79 0.36 4.88
C LYS A 417 6.14 -0.28 4.53
N VAL A 418 6.35 -0.75 3.30
CA VAL A 418 7.66 -1.25 2.83
C VAL A 418 8.76 -0.20 3.06
N ALA A 419 8.49 1.03 2.60
CA ALA A 419 9.40 2.16 2.73
C ALA A 419 9.45 2.68 4.16
N LEU A 420 8.28 2.90 4.76
CA LEU A 420 8.13 3.49 6.08
C LEU A 420 8.83 2.65 7.15
N TYR A 421 8.68 1.32 7.11
CA TYR A 421 9.27 0.43 8.11
C TYR A 421 10.79 0.35 7.92
N SER A 422 11.28 0.45 6.68
CA SER A 422 12.71 0.50 6.39
C SER A 422 13.36 1.79 6.89
N MET A 423 12.73 2.95 6.62
CA MET A 423 13.17 4.24 7.20
C MET A 423 13.08 4.21 8.73
N SER A 424 11.99 3.67 9.26
CA SER A 424 11.80 3.53 10.70
C SER A 424 12.88 2.70 11.34
N ALA A 425 13.21 1.54 10.78
CA ALA A 425 14.28 0.70 11.30
C ALA A 425 15.62 1.44 11.33
N ALA A 426 15.94 2.18 10.26
CA ALA A 426 17.17 2.98 10.19
C ALA A 426 17.21 4.09 11.25
N GLY A 427 16.08 4.72 11.56
CA GLY A 427 15.98 5.74 12.60
C GLY A 427 15.99 5.16 14.02
N LEU A 428 15.18 4.12 14.28
CA LEU A 428 15.10 3.43 15.58
C LEU A 428 16.43 2.78 15.97
N TYR A 429 17.18 2.25 15.01
CA TYR A 429 18.50 1.66 15.26
C TYR A 429 19.55 2.67 15.77
N ARG A 430 19.27 3.98 15.69
CA ARG A 430 20.09 5.02 16.33
C ARG A 430 19.85 5.15 17.83
N ILE A 431 18.74 4.62 18.35
CA ILE A 431 18.42 4.62 19.77
C ILE A 431 19.28 3.55 20.47
N PRO A 432 20.12 3.90 21.47
CA PRO A 432 21.09 2.97 22.05
C PRO A 432 20.47 1.67 22.59
N LEU A 433 19.29 1.76 23.20
CA LEU A 433 18.57 0.61 23.72
C LEU A 433 18.16 -0.36 22.60
N ILE A 434 17.55 0.17 21.53
CA ILE A 434 17.12 -0.64 20.39
C ILE A 434 18.33 -1.25 19.70
N LYS A 435 19.38 -0.46 19.46
CA LYS A 435 20.64 -0.94 18.89
C LYS A 435 21.19 -2.14 19.67
N LYS A 436 21.34 -2.01 20.99
CA LYS A 436 21.85 -3.09 21.87
C LYS A 436 21.02 -4.37 21.77
N ILE A 437 19.69 -4.24 21.69
CA ILE A 437 18.78 -5.39 21.55
C ILE A 437 18.98 -6.06 20.19
N ILE A 438 18.99 -5.27 19.11
CA ILE A 438 19.12 -5.79 17.75
C ILE A 438 20.51 -6.40 17.50
N ASP A 439 21.58 -5.79 18.01
CA ASP A 439 22.94 -6.34 17.94
C ASP A 439 23.02 -7.72 18.62
N LYS A 440 22.35 -7.88 19.77
CA LYS A 440 22.30 -9.17 20.46
C LYS A 440 21.57 -10.25 19.65
N ILE A 441 20.45 -9.88 19.01
CA ILE A 441 19.69 -10.81 18.16
C ILE A 441 20.50 -11.14 16.89
N SER A 442 21.16 -10.16 16.29
CA SER A 442 21.86 -10.29 15.01
C SER A 442 23.00 -11.33 15.08
N ILE A 443 23.68 -11.47 16.22
CA ILE A 443 24.71 -12.48 16.46
C ILE A 443 24.20 -13.91 16.23
N HIS A 444 22.95 -14.19 16.61
CA HIS A 444 22.37 -15.54 16.50
C HIS A 444 21.87 -15.83 15.08
N VAL A 445 21.37 -14.77 14.42
CA VAL A 445 20.81 -14.83 13.06
C VAL A 445 21.90 -14.90 12.00
N PHE A 446 22.99 -14.14 12.18
CA PHE A 446 24.10 -14.02 11.25
C PHE A 446 25.37 -14.64 11.85
N PRO A 447 25.57 -15.97 11.74
CA PRO A 447 26.79 -16.58 12.22
C PRO A 447 27.99 -15.95 11.51
N ILE A 448 29.03 -15.62 12.27
CA ILE A 448 30.31 -15.20 11.72
C ILE A 448 30.82 -16.36 10.87
N ALA A 449 31.06 -16.12 9.58
CA ALA A 449 31.68 -17.10 8.71
C ALA A 449 33.01 -17.51 9.36
N LYS A 450 33.21 -18.81 9.64
CA LYS A 450 34.53 -19.29 10.06
C LYS A 450 35.53 -18.88 8.98
N PRO A 451 36.70 -18.34 9.33
CA PRO A 451 37.74 -18.09 8.33
C PRO A 451 37.99 -19.43 7.61
N VAL A 452 37.90 -19.40 6.29
CA VAL A 452 38.35 -20.51 5.45
C VAL A 452 39.83 -20.68 5.75
N ARG A 453 40.19 -21.79 6.39
CA ARG A 453 41.58 -22.16 6.65
C ARG A 453 42.23 -22.69 5.40
#